data_AF-A0A2D5PH94-F1
#
_entry.id   AF-A0A2D5PH94-F1
#
_cell.length_a   1.000
_cell.length_b   1.000
_cell.length_c   1.000
_cell.angle_alpha   90.00
_cell.angle_beta   90.00
_cell.angle_gamma   90.00
#
_symmetry.space_group_name_H-M   'P 1'
#
loop_
_entity.id
_entity.type
_entity.pdbx_description
1 polymer ?
#
loop_
_entity_poly.entity_id
_entity_poly.type
_entity_poly.pdbx_seq_one_letter_code
_entity_poly.pdbx_strand_id
1 'polypeptide(L)'
;MERDDELIAQLIALEHQFWQQVISDTPPEADASESARFALSQLYPRDSGERVDWSEDLEMNQTFDQLLQVRGRLDQLKTEETALKHRLQQAMAEASEAIFAQGKISFKRSQDQVALNTKALLNDQPDLLAQYPLKKAGSRRFLVRA
;
A
#
# COMPACT_ATOMS: atom_id res chain seq x y z
N MET A 1 -34.54 14.65 -6.96
CA MET A 1 -33.38 14.58 -6.06
C MET A 1 -33.66 15.54 -4.92
N GLU A 2 -33.70 15.04 -3.70
CA GLU A 2 -34.04 15.81 -2.50
C GLU A 2 -32.75 16.39 -1.89
N ARG A 3 -32.85 17.60 -1.34
CA ARG A 3 -31.71 18.33 -0.77
C ARG A 3 -31.50 17.86 0.67
N ASP A 4 -30.31 17.38 0.96
CA ASP A 4 -29.91 16.96 2.31
C ASP A 4 -29.21 18.12 3.02
N ASP A 5 -29.95 18.83 3.87
CA ASP A 5 -29.43 20.00 4.61
C ASP A 5 -28.41 19.61 5.69
N GLU A 6 -28.44 18.38 6.20
CA GLU A 6 -27.44 17.90 7.17
C GLU A 6 -26.09 17.65 6.49
N LEU A 7 -26.11 17.00 5.33
CA LEU A 7 -24.91 16.81 4.51
C LEU A 7 -24.30 18.16 4.07
N ILE A 8 -25.14 19.12 3.69
CA ILE A 8 -24.68 20.46 3.29
C ILE A 8 -24.00 21.18 4.47
N ALA A 9 -24.58 21.13 5.67
CA ALA A 9 -23.99 21.75 6.86
C ALA A 9 -22.62 21.13 7.20
N GLN A 10 -22.48 19.80 7.07
CA GLN A 10 -21.20 19.10 7.27
C GLN A 10 -20.16 19.52 6.22
N LEU A 11 -20.54 19.60 4.95
CA LEU A 11 -19.64 20.00 3.87
C LEU A 11 -19.14 21.45 4.04
N ILE A 12 -20.01 22.38 4.44
CA ILE A 12 -19.63 23.79 4.70
C ILE A 12 -18.64 23.88 5.86
N ALA A 13 -18.84 23.12 6.94
CA ALA A 13 -17.92 23.10 8.08
C ALA A 13 -16.54 22.55 7.69
N LEU A 14 -16.51 21.46 6.90
CA LEU A 14 -15.28 20.87 6.39
C LEU A 14 -14.52 21.83 5.46
N GLU A 15 -15.25 22.52 4.57
CA GLU A 15 -14.70 23.52 3.67
C GLU A 15 -14.08 24.70 4.44
N HIS A 16 -14.75 25.19 5.49
CA HIS A 16 -14.21 26.25 6.32
C HIS A 16 -12.91 25.83 7.03
N GLN A 17 -12.87 24.61 7.58
CA GLN A 17 -11.66 24.06 8.20
C GLN A 17 -10.51 23.91 7.20
N PHE A 18 -10.83 23.44 5.97
CA PHE A 18 -9.85 23.36 4.89
C PHE A 18 -9.27 24.73 4.52
N TRP A 19 -10.13 25.74 4.30
CA TRP A 19 -9.66 27.09 3.95
C TRP A 19 -8.87 27.75 5.07
N GLN A 20 -9.19 27.48 6.34
CA GLN A 20 -8.37 27.95 7.45
C GLN A 20 -6.94 27.41 7.39
N GLN A 21 -6.76 26.11 7.10
CA GLN A 21 -5.44 25.49 6.94
C GLN A 21 -4.68 26.06 5.72
N VAL A 22 -5.40 26.32 4.62
CA VAL A 22 -4.82 26.96 3.43
C VAL A 22 -4.35 28.39 3.72
N ILE A 23 -5.13 29.17 4.46
CA ILE A 23 -4.78 30.56 4.82
C ILE A 23 -3.61 30.58 5.81
N SER A 24 -3.55 29.62 6.74
CA SER A 24 -2.49 29.55 7.76
C SER A 24 -1.22 28.84 7.28
N ASP A 25 -1.14 28.47 6.00
CA ASP A 25 -0.05 27.68 5.39
C ASP A 25 0.34 26.46 6.24
N THR A 26 -0.67 25.87 6.89
CA THR A 26 -0.48 24.72 7.77
C THR A 26 -0.74 23.47 6.94
N PRO A 27 0.27 22.63 6.68
CA PRO A 27 0.04 21.40 5.93
C PRO A 27 -0.95 20.53 6.70
N PRO A 28 -1.91 19.87 6.00
CA PRO A 28 -2.78 18.91 6.65
C PRO A 28 -1.92 17.79 7.25
N GLU A 29 -2.37 17.22 8.36
CA GLU A 29 -1.70 16.07 8.96
C GLU A 29 -1.58 14.95 7.94
N ALA A 30 -0.45 14.22 7.99
CA ALA A 30 -0.25 13.05 7.15
C ALA A 30 -1.20 11.94 7.60
N ASP A 31 -2.42 11.97 7.07
CA ASP A 31 -3.41 10.93 7.28
C ASP A 31 -3.11 9.69 6.41
N ALA A 32 -3.88 8.62 6.60
CA ALA A 32 -3.73 7.38 5.84
C ALA A 32 -4.30 7.47 4.40
N SER A 33 -4.57 8.68 3.90
CA SER A 33 -5.20 8.86 2.59
C SER A 33 -4.23 8.72 1.42
N GLU A 34 -4.77 8.35 0.25
CA GLU A 34 -4.01 8.38 -1.00
C GLU A 34 -3.55 9.80 -1.37
N SER A 35 -4.28 10.83 -0.95
CA SER A 35 -3.91 12.24 -1.13
C SER A 35 -2.67 12.62 -0.33
N ALA A 36 -2.56 12.22 0.94
CA ALA A 36 -1.37 12.45 1.74
C ALA A 36 -0.17 11.71 1.16
N ARG A 37 -0.34 10.45 0.73
CA ARG A 37 0.71 9.69 0.04
C ARG A 37 1.19 10.40 -1.22
N PHE A 38 0.27 10.90 -2.04
CA PHE A 38 0.60 11.64 -3.26
C PHE A 38 1.30 12.96 -2.95
N ALA A 39 0.78 13.75 -2.00
CA ALA A 39 1.37 15.02 -1.59
C ALA A 39 2.81 14.83 -1.07
N LEU A 40 3.05 13.84 -0.20
CA LEU A 40 4.40 13.52 0.30
C LEU A 40 5.35 13.12 -0.83
N SER A 41 4.88 12.36 -1.83
CA SER A 41 5.71 11.98 -2.98
C SER A 41 6.09 13.18 -3.87
N GLN A 42 5.22 14.18 -3.96
CA GLN A 42 5.43 15.39 -4.74
C GLN A 42 6.28 16.43 -3.99
N LEU A 43 6.11 16.55 -2.67
CA LEU A 43 6.89 17.43 -1.81
C LEU A 43 8.35 16.95 -1.71
N TYR A 44 8.54 15.63 -1.66
CA TYR A 44 9.83 15.01 -1.43
C TYR A 44 10.21 14.03 -2.55
N PRO A 45 10.39 14.47 -3.81
CA PRO A 45 10.58 13.58 -4.95
C PRO A 45 11.99 12.96 -5.01
N ARG A 46 12.99 13.58 -4.37
CA ARG A 46 14.38 13.13 -4.30
C ARG A 46 14.85 13.13 -2.85
N ASP A 47 15.76 12.24 -2.49
CA ASP A 47 16.47 12.31 -1.22
C ASP A 47 17.73 13.20 -1.35
N SER A 48 18.15 13.79 -0.22
CA SER A 48 19.38 14.57 -0.12
C SER A 48 20.61 13.72 0.22
N GLY A 49 20.43 12.42 0.50
CA GLY A 49 21.46 11.56 1.09
C GLY A 49 21.78 11.85 2.57
N GLU A 50 21.13 12.84 3.18
CA GLU A 50 21.33 13.21 4.58
C GLU A 50 20.70 12.19 5.53
N ARG A 51 21.34 12.01 6.69
CA ARG A 51 20.79 11.24 7.80
C ARG A 51 20.33 12.18 8.89
N VAL A 52 19.05 12.08 9.25
CA VAL A 52 18.51 12.72 10.46
C VAL A 52 18.56 11.71 11.60
N ASP A 53 19.06 12.13 12.76
CA ASP A 53 19.10 11.33 13.98
C ASP A 53 17.94 11.74 14.89
N TRP A 54 16.99 10.83 15.09
CA TRP A 54 15.82 11.01 15.97
C TRP A 54 15.96 10.23 17.28
N SER A 55 17.14 9.71 17.62
CA SER A 55 17.34 8.85 18.80
C SER A 55 16.96 9.51 20.13
N GLU A 56 17.04 10.84 20.22
CA GLU A 56 16.63 11.61 21.41
C GLU A 56 15.23 12.23 21.29
N ASP A 57 14.57 12.09 20.14
CA ASP A 57 13.23 12.65 19.91
C ASP A 57 12.14 11.69 20.40
N LEU A 58 11.49 12.06 21.50
CA LEU A 58 10.49 11.20 22.13
C LEU A 58 9.27 10.94 21.24
N GLU A 59 8.78 11.93 20.51
CA GLU A 59 7.57 11.82 19.69
C GLU A 59 7.80 10.85 18.52
N MET A 60 8.99 10.90 17.92
CA MET A 60 9.28 10.17 16.70
C MET A 60 9.74 8.75 17.00
N ASN A 61 10.41 8.54 18.13
CA ASN A 61 10.59 7.19 18.67
C ASN A 61 9.24 6.54 19.00
N GLN A 62 8.31 7.26 19.66
CA GLN A 62 6.97 6.72 19.95
C GLN A 62 6.21 6.36 18.66
N THR A 63 6.26 7.22 17.65
CA THR A 63 5.63 6.98 16.35
C THR A 63 6.25 5.75 15.66
N PHE A 64 7.58 5.62 15.71
CA PHE A 64 8.29 4.47 15.15
C PHE A 64 7.94 3.16 15.87
N ASP A 65 7.90 3.16 17.19
CA ASP A 65 7.53 2.00 18.00
C ASP A 65 6.10 1.53 17.70
N GLN A 66 5.15 2.48 17.61
CA GLN A 66 3.78 2.17 17.22
C GLN A 66 3.71 1.52 15.83
N LEU A 67 4.47 2.04 14.87
CA LEU A 67 4.56 1.47 13.53
C LEU A 67 5.07 0.01 13.56
N LEU A 68 6.11 -0.28 14.35
CA LEU A 68 6.65 -1.63 14.49
C LEU A 68 5.63 -2.59 15.13
N GLN A 69 4.92 -2.13 16.17
CA GLN A 69 3.86 -2.94 16.81
C GLN A 69 2.73 -3.27 15.83
N VAL A 70 2.25 -2.30 15.06
CA VAL A 70 1.21 -2.51 14.06
C VAL A 70 1.68 -3.49 12.98
N ARG A 71 2.92 -3.35 12.49
CA ARG A 71 3.47 -4.30 11.51
C ARG A 71 3.53 -5.72 12.06
N GLY A 72 4.00 -5.89 13.30
CA GLY A 72 4.03 -7.21 13.95
C GLY A 72 2.65 -7.85 14.04
N ARG A 73 1.61 -7.07 14.38
CA ARG A 73 0.22 -7.55 14.40
C ARG A 73 -0.28 -7.94 13.02
N LEU A 74 0.02 -7.14 11.99
CA LEU A 74 -0.36 -7.47 10.60
C LEU A 74 0.31 -8.76 10.12
N ASP A 75 1.58 -8.97 10.44
CA ASP A 75 2.30 -10.19 10.07
C ASP A 75 1.73 -11.43 10.79
N GLN A 76 1.34 -11.29 12.06
CA GLN A 76 0.64 -12.34 12.80
C GLN A 76 -0.72 -12.67 12.17
N LEU A 77 -1.55 -11.66 11.91
CA LEU A 77 -2.86 -11.84 11.26
C LEU A 77 -2.74 -12.46 9.87
N LYS A 78 -1.72 -12.06 9.09
CA LYS A 78 -1.45 -12.64 7.77
C LYS A 78 -1.03 -14.11 7.86
N THR A 79 -0.24 -14.45 8.87
CA THR A 79 0.17 -15.84 9.12
C THR A 79 -1.03 -16.69 9.51
N GLU A 80 -1.89 -16.19 10.40
CA GLU A 80 -3.12 -16.85 10.81
C GLU A 80 -4.08 -17.05 9.62
N GLU A 81 -4.30 -16.00 8.82
CA GLU A 81 -5.11 -16.05 7.60
C GLU A 81 -4.59 -17.11 6.61
N THR A 82 -3.27 -17.18 6.44
CA THR A 82 -2.62 -18.18 5.60
C THR A 82 -2.82 -19.60 6.13
N ALA A 83 -2.68 -19.81 7.44
CA ALA A 83 -2.91 -21.10 8.07
C ALA A 83 -4.37 -21.57 7.90
N LEU A 84 -5.34 -20.66 8.06
CA LEU A 84 -6.75 -20.94 7.83
C LEU A 84 -7.03 -21.29 6.35
N LYS A 85 -6.45 -20.55 5.40
CA LYS A 85 -6.54 -20.86 3.96
C LYS A 85 -5.99 -22.25 3.65
N HIS A 86 -4.81 -22.60 4.18
CA HIS A 86 -4.22 -23.92 3.96
C HIS A 86 -5.11 -25.04 4.52
N ARG A 87 -5.70 -24.84 5.71
CA ARG A 87 -6.63 -25.82 6.29
C ARG A 87 -7.87 -26.02 5.41
N LEU A 88 -8.43 -24.94 4.87
CA LEU A 88 -9.57 -25.01 3.95
C LEU A 88 -9.19 -25.72 2.64
N GLN A 89 -8.06 -25.37 2.04
CA GLN A 89 -7.55 -26.02 0.82
C GLN A 89 -7.29 -27.52 1.04
N GLN A 90 -6.68 -27.89 2.16
CA GLN A 90 -6.46 -29.29 2.52
C GLN A 90 -7.77 -30.05 2.67
N ALA A 91 -8.81 -29.44 3.26
CA ALA A 91 -10.13 -30.04 3.37
C ALA A 91 -10.86 -30.15 2.03
N MET A 92 -10.64 -29.21 1.10
CA MET A 92 -11.19 -29.26 -0.25
C MET A 92 -10.58 -30.38 -1.10
N ALA A 93 -9.31 -30.74 -0.86
CA ALA A 93 -8.57 -31.71 -1.67
C ALA A 93 -8.66 -31.38 -3.17
N GLU A 94 -9.26 -32.25 -3.98
CA GLU A 94 -9.43 -32.06 -5.43
C GLU A 94 -10.68 -31.24 -5.81
N ALA A 95 -11.53 -30.89 -4.83
CA ALA A 95 -12.74 -30.12 -5.08
C ALA A 95 -12.41 -28.70 -5.55
N SER A 96 -13.10 -28.26 -6.60
CA SER A 96 -12.90 -26.94 -7.19
C SER A 96 -13.63 -25.79 -6.48
N GLU A 97 -14.61 -26.12 -5.63
CA GLU A 97 -15.46 -25.16 -4.91
C GLU A 97 -15.95 -25.77 -3.58
N ALA A 98 -16.12 -24.93 -2.56
CA ALA A 98 -16.76 -25.29 -1.29
C ALA A 98 -17.74 -24.19 -0.88
N ILE A 99 -18.91 -24.58 -0.37
CA ILE A 99 -19.99 -23.70 0.05
C ILE A 99 -20.13 -23.77 1.57
N PHE A 100 -20.27 -22.60 2.20
CA PHE A 100 -20.45 -22.41 3.63
C PHE A 100 -21.72 -21.61 3.90
N ALA A 101 -22.13 -21.53 5.17
CA ALA A 101 -23.30 -20.75 5.58
C ALA A 101 -23.20 -19.25 5.21
N GLN A 102 -21.98 -18.69 5.16
CA GLN A 102 -21.73 -17.27 4.94
C GLN A 102 -21.11 -16.95 3.57
N GLY A 103 -20.95 -17.94 2.69
CA GLY A 103 -20.32 -17.70 1.38
C GLY A 103 -19.73 -18.95 0.77
N LYS A 104 -18.81 -18.77 -0.18
CA LYS A 104 -18.17 -19.86 -0.92
C LYS A 104 -16.73 -19.52 -1.28
N ILE A 105 -15.91 -20.53 -1.48
CA ILE A 105 -14.53 -20.40 -1.95
C ILE A 105 -14.32 -21.27 -3.19
N SER A 106 -13.51 -20.80 -4.13
CA SER A 106 -13.10 -21.57 -5.32
C SER A 106 -11.59 -21.76 -5.32
N PHE A 107 -11.15 -23.00 -5.50
CA PHE A 107 -9.73 -23.35 -5.62
C PHE A 107 -9.56 -24.17 -6.89
N LYS A 108 -9.21 -23.49 -7.99
CA LYS A 108 -9.06 -24.10 -9.32
C LYS A 108 -7.64 -23.92 -9.80
N ARG A 109 -7.08 -24.94 -10.44
CA ARG A 109 -5.81 -24.80 -11.16
C ARG A 109 -5.98 -23.77 -12.27
N SER A 110 -5.16 -22.73 -12.26
CA SER A 110 -5.10 -21.77 -13.36
C SER A 110 -4.63 -22.45 -14.64
N GLN A 111 -5.08 -21.96 -15.80
CA GLN A 111 -4.58 -22.44 -17.09
C GLN A 111 -3.06 -22.27 -17.17
N ASP A 112 -2.39 -23.22 -17.81
CA ASP A 112 -0.96 -23.11 -18.09
C ASP A 112 -0.72 -21.89 -18.98
N GLN A 113 0.11 -20.95 -18.50
CA GLN A 113 0.45 -19.74 -19.22
C GLN A 113 1.89 -19.83 -19.73
N VAL A 114 2.09 -19.45 -20.98
CA VAL A 114 3.42 -19.24 -21.55
C VAL A 114 3.77 -17.77 -21.41
N ALA A 115 4.83 -17.48 -20.67
CA ALA A 115 5.37 -16.13 -20.51
C ALA A 115 6.75 -16.03 -21.17
N LEU A 116 7.06 -14.86 -21.72
CA LEU A 116 8.38 -14.59 -22.28
C LEU A 116 9.43 -14.59 -21.17
N ASN A 117 10.40 -15.50 -21.25
CA ASN A 117 11.55 -15.49 -20.35
C ASN A 117 12.49 -14.34 -20.73
N THR A 118 12.22 -13.16 -20.19
CA THR A 118 12.97 -11.94 -20.47
C THR A 118 14.44 -12.06 -20.10
N LYS A 119 14.80 -12.84 -19.06
CA LYS A 119 16.20 -13.05 -18.69
C LYS A 119 16.96 -13.85 -19.74
N ALA A 120 16.40 -14.98 -20.18
CA ALA A 120 17.01 -15.78 -21.24
C ALA A 120 17.09 -14.99 -22.55
N LEU A 121 16.01 -14.32 -22.93
CA LEU A 121 15.97 -13.49 -24.13
C LEU A 121 17.03 -12.38 -24.12
N LEU A 122 17.21 -11.68 -23.00
CA LEU A 122 18.20 -10.61 -22.89
C LEU A 122 19.65 -11.14 -22.81
N ASN A 123 19.85 -12.38 -22.36
CA ASN A 123 21.16 -13.03 -22.45
C ASN A 123 21.52 -13.34 -23.91
N ASP A 124 20.55 -13.85 -24.68
CA ASP A 124 20.75 -14.21 -26.09
C ASP A 124 20.78 -12.98 -27.01
N GLN A 125 19.99 -11.95 -26.68
CA GLN A 125 19.83 -10.72 -27.47
C GLN A 125 19.88 -9.47 -26.57
N PRO A 126 21.07 -9.05 -26.12
CA PRO A 126 21.21 -7.90 -25.21
C PRO A 126 20.78 -6.58 -25.88
N ASP A 127 20.89 -6.46 -27.20
CA ASP A 127 20.53 -5.26 -27.96
C ASP A 127 19.05 -4.89 -27.83
N LEU A 128 18.18 -5.86 -27.52
CA LEU A 128 16.75 -5.60 -27.34
C LEU A 128 16.46 -4.63 -26.20
N LEU A 129 17.29 -4.60 -25.16
CA LEU A 129 17.13 -3.64 -24.06
C LEU A 129 17.36 -2.21 -24.53
N ALA A 130 18.31 -2.02 -25.46
CA ALA A 130 18.61 -0.71 -26.05
C ALA A 130 17.55 -0.29 -27.08
N GLN A 131 16.99 -1.26 -27.82
CA GLN A 131 15.95 -1.00 -28.83
C GLN A 131 14.57 -0.71 -28.21
N TYR A 132 14.24 -1.36 -27.09
CA TYR A 132 12.93 -1.25 -26.44
C TYR A 132 13.04 -0.88 -24.95
N PRO A 133 13.64 0.28 -24.61
CA PRO A 133 13.81 0.65 -23.22
C PRO A 133 12.47 1.12 -22.62
N LEU A 134 11.97 0.39 -21.62
CA LEU A 134 10.89 0.87 -20.77
C LEU A 134 11.46 1.73 -19.63
N LYS A 135 11.46 3.05 -19.82
CA LYS A 135 11.90 4.00 -18.78
C LYS A 135 10.81 4.15 -17.73
N LYS A 136 11.07 3.66 -16.52
CA LYS A 136 10.24 3.91 -15.33
C LYS A 136 10.99 4.89 -14.43
N ALA A 137 10.34 5.99 -14.05
CA ALA A 137 10.90 6.90 -13.05
C ALA A 137 11.01 6.17 -11.71
N GLY A 138 12.14 6.34 -11.03
CA GLY A 138 12.31 5.86 -9.67
C GLY A 138 11.42 6.66 -8.71
N SER A 139 10.92 6.00 -7.68
CA SER A 139 10.24 6.64 -6.54
C SER A 139 11.10 6.46 -5.30
N ARG A 140 11.07 7.44 -4.39
CA ARG A 140 11.55 7.22 -3.03
C ARG A 140 10.74 6.11 -2.38
N ARG A 141 11.42 5.21 -1.69
CA ARG A 141 10.81 4.05 -1.02
C ARG A 141 10.94 4.22 0.48
N PHE A 142 9.85 4.03 1.19
CA PHE A 142 9.85 3.96 2.65
C PHE A 142 10.18 2.52 3.06
N LEU A 143 11.40 2.30 3.57
CA LEU A 143 11.86 0.98 4.00
C LEU A 143 12.15 1.03 5.49
N VAL A 144 11.50 0.17 6.25
CA VAL A 144 11.70 0.03 7.69
C VAL A 144 12.56 -1.21 7.93
N ARG A 145 13.67 -1.03 8.65
CA ARG A 145 14.51 -2.10 9.21
C ARG A 145 14.43 -1.98 10.73
N ALA A 146 14.05 -3.06 11.39
CA ALA A 146 14.01 -3.20 12.84
C ALA A 146 14.68 -4.52 13.21
#